data_AF-A0A1H7EWD5-F1
#
_entry.id   AF-A0A1H7EWD5-F1
#
_cell.length_a   1.000
_cell.length_b   1.000
_cell.length_c   1.000
_cell.angle_alpha   90.00
_cell.angle_beta   90.00
_cell.angle_gamma   90.00
#
_symmetry.space_group_name_H-M   'P 1'
#
loop_
_entity.id
_entity.type
_entity.pdbx_description
1 polymer ?
#
loop_
_entity_poly.entity_id
_entity_poly.type
_entity_poly.pdbx_seq_one_letter_code
_entity_poly.pdbx_strand_id
1 'polypeptide(L)'
;MNRSILMLLCSVSLMASCNNVSQSGDERTKKLSSMTHDTENPTSIFLTLLDKTVNATTISYVAKGIYKNDTVGLLIEVDKDIPAGINADGSVNEAAGFKKGAIKFIKSGAESDRFVAALGELWQVNDVAAMKSAIEPLVFSSNKKAFNEDKPSTNNFKLFFDEEAPIPGELFFTLDTYKHLVQFQEKNAQYRSQIVHAFAE
;
A
#
# COMPACT_ATOMS: atom_id res chain seq x y z
N MET A 1 63.12 53.10 -3.68
CA MET A 1 63.42 53.27 -5.12
C MET A 1 62.73 52.16 -5.87
N ASN A 2 61.93 52.53 -6.87
CA ASN A 2 61.07 51.74 -7.75
C ASN A 2 61.49 50.29 -8.04
N ARG A 3 60.50 49.38 -8.13
CA ARG A 3 60.00 48.89 -9.44
C ARG A 3 58.76 47.99 -9.31
N SER A 4 57.71 48.41 -10.04
CA SER A 4 56.45 47.72 -10.31
C SER A 4 56.63 46.59 -11.32
N ILE A 5 55.94 45.46 -11.12
CA ILE A 5 55.54 44.43 -12.13
C ILE A 5 54.22 43.82 -11.56
N LEU A 6 53.03 44.21 -12.02
CA LEU A 6 52.28 43.85 -13.23
C LEU A 6 51.70 42.41 -13.24
N MET A 7 50.36 42.37 -13.23
CA MET A 7 49.41 41.35 -13.71
C MET A 7 49.45 39.92 -13.14
N LEU A 8 48.30 39.45 -12.62
CA LEU A 8 47.35 38.68 -13.44
C LEU A 8 45.97 38.60 -12.73
N LEU A 9 44.93 39.04 -13.44
CA LEU A 9 43.53 38.78 -13.09
C LEU A 9 43.25 37.27 -13.17
N CYS A 10 42.63 36.70 -12.14
CA CYS A 10 41.88 35.46 -12.26
C CYS A 10 40.41 35.75 -11.93
N SER A 11 39.68 36.10 -12.97
CA SER A 11 38.22 36.14 -12.97
C SER A 11 37.71 34.70 -12.93
N VAL A 12 37.22 34.25 -11.78
CA VAL A 12 36.50 32.97 -11.70
C VAL A 12 35.09 33.19 -12.24
N SER A 13 34.90 32.83 -13.51
CA SER A 13 33.61 32.76 -14.17
C SER A 13 32.77 31.65 -13.52
N LEU A 14 31.79 32.00 -12.69
CA LEU A 14 30.75 31.08 -12.28
C LEU A 14 29.90 30.77 -13.52
N MET A 15 30.10 29.58 -14.10
CA MET A 15 29.16 29.04 -15.08
C MET A 15 27.86 28.71 -14.34
N ALA A 16 26.84 29.54 -14.57
CA ALA A 16 25.46 29.17 -14.30
C ALA A 16 25.11 28.01 -15.23
N SER A 17 25.11 26.79 -14.70
CA SER A 17 24.48 25.65 -15.35
C SER A 17 22.96 25.88 -15.28
N CYS A 18 22.41 26.42 -16.37
CA CYS A 18 21.00 26.28 -16.67
C CYS A 18 20.75 24.80 -16.99
N ASN A 19 20.38 24.03 -15.97
CA ASN A 19 19.86 22.70 -16.22
C ASN A 19 18.39 22.85 -16.63
N ASN A 20 18.15 22.68 -17.94
CA ASN A 20 16.81 22.47 -18.50
C ASN A 20 16.20 21.23 -17.84
N VAL A 21 15.39 21.43 -16.80
CA VAL A 21 14.39 20.45 -16.42
C VAL A 21 13.12 20.81 -17.18
N SER A 22 12.85 20.03 -18.22
CA SER A 22 11.54 19.96 -18.84
C SER A 22 10.51 19.66 -17.75
N GLN A 23 9.73 20.67 -17.34
CA GLN A 23 8.52 20.46 -16.57
C GLN A 23 7.50 19.79 -17.49
N SER A 24 7.48 18.46 -17.45
CA SER A 24 6.39 17.65 -17.96
C SER A 24 5.76 16.89 -16.80
N GLY A 25 4.52 17.22 -16.48
CA GLY A 25 3.68 16.44 -15.58
C GLY A 25 2.96 17.32 -14.56
N ASP A 26 1.68 17.58 -14.79
CA ASP A 26 0.73 18.09 -13.80
C ASP A 26 0.60 17.04 -12.67
N GLU A 27 1.51 17.05 -11.69
CA GLU A 27 1.35 16.28 -10.45
C GLU A 27 0.28 16.96 -9.61
N ARG A 28 -0.98 16.62 -9.87
CA ARG A 28 -2.03 16.82 -8.87
C ARG A 28 -1.69 15.92 -7.69
N THR A 29 -1.12 16.50 -6.63
CA THR A 29 -0.89 15.81 -5.36
C THR A 29 -2.22 15.20 -4.91
N LYS A 30 -2.31 13.87 -4.91
CA LYS A 30 -3.53 13.16 -4.51
C LYS A 30 -3.81 13.42 -3.04
N LYS A 31 -5.04 13.85 -2.72
CA LYS A 31 -5.46 14.06 -1.34
C LYS A 31 -5.53 12.71 -0.61
N LEU A 32 -4.91 12.62 0.56
CA LEU A 32 -4.99 11.44 1.41
C LEU A 32 -6.38 11.28 2.01
N SER A 33 -6.87 10.04 2.01
CA SER A 33 -8.12 9.63 2.65
C SER A 33 -7.97 9.59 4.17
N SER A 34 -9.07 9.87 4.89
CA SER A 34 -9.15 9.47 6.29
C SER A 34 -9.08 7.95 6.40
N MET A 35 -8.32 7.43 7.35
CA MET A 35 -8.14 5.99 7.54
C MET A 35 -9.45 5.28 7.86
N THR A 36 -10.37 5.94 8.57
CA THR A 36 -11.76 5.48 8.79
C THR A 36 -12.72 6.67 8.71
N HIS A 37 -13.99 6.40 8.44
CA HIS A 37 -15.08 7.37 8.54
C HIS A 37 -15.93 7.19 9.81
N ASP A 38 -15.72 6.11 10.55
CA ASP A 38 -16.40 5.79 11.80
C ASP A 38 -15.36 5.28 12.80
N THR A 39 -15.09 6.06 13.84
CA THR A 39 -14.16 5.68 14.91
C THR A 39 -14.82 4.86 16.01
N GLU A 40 -16.15 4.85 16.09
CA GLU A 40 -16.90 4.06 17.08
C GLU A 40 -17.09 2.62 16.59
N ASN A 41 -17.33 2.45 15.28
CA ASN A 41 -17.47 1.16 14.62
C ASN A 41 -16.65 1.09 13.31
N PRO A 42 -15.30 1.03 13.40
CA PRO A 42 -14.42 1.06 12.23
C PRO A 42 -14.43 -0.27 11.46
N THR A 43 -15.46 -0.47 10.64
CA THR A 43 -15.60 -1.67 9.80
C THR A 43 -14.78 -1.63 8.51
N SER A 44 -14.28 -0.45 8.13
CA SER A 44 -13.51 -0.23 6.90
C SER A 44 -12.34 0.71 7.13
N ILE A 45 -11.19 0.30 6.63
CA ILE A 45 -9.94 1.03 6.68
C ILE A 45 -9.54 1.42 5.26
N PHE A 46 -9.22 2.69 5.04
CA PHE A 46 -8.96 3.25 3.72
C PHE A 46 -7.55 3.83 3.61
N LEU A 47 -6.88 3.59 2.48
CA LEU A 47 -5.65 4.30 2.11
C LEU A 47 -5.74 4.74 0.64
N THR A 48 -5.15 5.89 0.34
CA THR A 48 -5.00 6.42 -1.03
C THR A 48 -3.77 5.81 -1.70
N LEU A 49 -3.92 5.36 -2.93
CA LEU A 49 -2.84 4.90 -3.81
C LEU A 49 -2.14 6.11 -4.45
N LEU A 50 -0.89 6.35 -4.08
CA LEU A 50 -0.11 7.49 -4.56
C LEU A 50 0.64 7.14 -5.84
N ASP A 51 1.68 6.34 -5.69
CA ASP A 51 2.61 5.93 -6.73
C ASP A 51 2.61 4.42 -6.90
N LYS A 52 3.17 3.96 -8.02
CA LYS A 52 3.44 2.55 -8.26
C LYS A 52 4.81 2.34 -8.89
N THR A 53 5.45 1.24 -8.51
CA THR A 53 6.64 0.70 -9.19
C THR A 53 6.22 -0.60 -9.86
N VAL A 54 6.46 -0.70 -11.17
CA VAL A 54 6.13 -1.89 -11.95
C VAL A 54 7.40 -2.71 -12.14
N ASN A 55 7.39 -3.94 -11.64
CA ASN A 55 8.45 -4.92 -11.84
C ASN A 55 8.03 -5.94 -12.89
N ALA A 56 8.90 -6.93 -13.16
CA ALA A 56 8.62 -7.99 -14.12
C ALA A 56 7.37 -8.80 -13.75
N THR A 57 7.23 -9.18 -12.47
CA THR A 57 6.17 -10.07 -11.98
C THR A 57 5.21 -9.40 -10.99
N THR A 58 5.56 -8.24 -10.45
CA THR A 58 4.76 -7.57 -9.41
C THR A 58 4.57 -6.10 -9.70
N ILE A 59 3.63 -5.49 -8.98
CA ILE A 59 3.43 -4.05 -8.90
C ILE A 59 3.39 -3.66 -7.43
N SER A 60 4.28 -2.76 -7.04
CA SER A 60 4.33 -2.21 -5.69
C SER A 60 3.63 -0.86 -5.67
N TYR A 61 2.59 -0.71 -4.86
CA TYR A 61 1.87 0.54 -4.66
C TYR A 61 2.25 1.19 -3.34
N VAL A 62 2.44 2.51 -3.35
CA VAL A 62 2.51 3.31 -2.12
C VAL A 62 1.09 3.66 -1.69
N ALA A 63 0.67 3.15 -0.52
CA ALA A 63 -0.66 3.40 0.03
C ALA A 63 -0.54 4.20 1.33
N LYS A 64 -1.20 5.37 1.40
CA LYS A 64 -1.16 6.25 2.58
C LYS A 64 -2.54 6.78 2.96
N GLY A 65 -2.74 7.07 4.23
CA GLY A 65 -3.95 7.70 4.77
C GLY A 65 -3.63 8.61 5.95
N ILE A 66 -4.66 9.25 6.49
CA ILE A 66 -4.56 10.10 7.68
C ILE A 66 -5.31 9.45 8.84
N TYR A 67 -4.66 9.35 10.00
CA TYR A 67 -5.29 8.97 11.27
C TYR A 67 -4.85 9.97 12.34
N LYS A 68 -5.81 10.63 13.02
CA LYS A 68 -5.55 11.66 14.06
C LYS A 68 -4.50 12.72 13.68
N ASN A 69 -4.51 13.16 12.42
CA ASN A 69 -3.55 14.12 11.83
C ASN A 69 -2.16 13.57 11.49
N ASP A 70 -1.89 12.29 11.77
CA ASP A 70 -0.66 11.63 11.35
C ASP A 70 -0.86 10.86 10.04
N THR A 71 0.18 10.84 9.23
CA THR A 71 0.24 9.98 8.05
C THR A 71 0.53 8.54 8.45
N VAL A 72 -0.35 7.63 8.04
CA VAL A 72 -0.18 6.18 8.13
C VAL A 72 -0.01 5.61 6.73
N GLY A 73 0.64 4.45 6.59
CA GLY A 73 0.79 3.85 5.27
C GLY A 73 1.74 2.67 5.20
N LEU A 74 1.72 1.99 4.06
CA LEU A 74 2.51 0.80 3.79
C LEU A 74 2.67 0.61 2.28
N LEU A 75 3.56 -0.31 1.89
CA LEU A 75 3.67 -0.76 0.51
C LEU A 75 2.78 -1.97 0.28
N ILE A 76 2.06 -1.98 -0.84
CA ILE A 76 1.22 -3.10 -1.26
C ILE A 76 1.82 -3.68 -2.52
N GLU A 77 2.43 -4.86 -2.44
CA GLU A 77 2.91 -5.58 -3.61
C GLU A 77 1.83 -6.54 -4.11
N VAL A 78 1.55 -6.50 -5.41
CA VAL A 78 0.50 -7.30 -6.06
C VAL A 78 1.12 -8.06 -7.23
N ASP A 79 0.94 -9.37 -7.25
CA ASP A 79 1.33 -10.23 -8.36
C ASP A 79 0.50 -9.88 -9.61
N LYS A 80 1.18 -9.82 -10.77
CA LYS A 80 0.50 -9.57 -12.05
C LYS A 80 -0.32 -10.76 -12.51
N ASP A 81 0.08 -11.96 -12.11
CA ASP A 81 -0.53 -13.23 -12.54
C ASP A 81 -1.57 -13.72 -11.51
N ILE A 82 -2.44 -12.84 -11.03
CA ILE A 82 -3.57 -13.24 -10.20
C ILE A 82 -4.73 -13.67 -11.11
N PRO A 83 -5.10 -14.96 -11.13
CA PRO A 83 -6.17 -15.44 -11.99
C PRO A 83 -7.57 -15.01 -11.49
N ALA A 84 -8.58 -15.29 -12.31
CA ALA A 84 -9.96 -15.25 -11.86
C ALA A 84 -10.20 -16.35 -10.82
N GLY A 85 -10.68 -15.99 -9.63
CA GLY A 85 -11.07 -16.97 -8.61
C GLY A 85 -12.55 -17.36 -8.66
N ILE A 86 -13.33 -16.74 -9.55
CA ILE A 86 -14.72 -17.11 -9.84
C ILE A 86 -14.84 -17.55 -11.30
N ASN A 87 -15.37 -18.75 -11.51
CA ASN A 87 -15.63 -19.32 -12.83
C ASN A 87 -16.76 -18.56 -13.57
N ALA A 88 -16.90 -18.82 -14.87
CA ALA A 88 -17.94 -18.18 -15.68
C ALA A 88 -19.37 -18.49 -15.19
N ASP A 89 -19.57 -19.69 -14.63
CA ASP A 89 -20.83 -20.14 -14.03
C ASP A 89 -21.09 -19.58 -12.62
N GLY A 90 -20.14 -18.81 -12.06
CA GLY A 90 -20.24 -18.23 -10.72
C GLY A 90 -19.74 -19.14 -9.59
N SER A 91 -19.32 -20.37 -9.89
CA SER A 91 -18.67 -21.24 -8.92
C SER A 91 -17.26 -20.76 -8.55
N VAL A 92 -16.76 -21.22 -7.41
CA VAL A 92 -15.39 -20.95 -6.98
C VAL A 92 -14.42 -21.72 -7.87
N ASN A 93 -13.39 -21.05 -8.36
CA ASN A 93 -12.26 -21.70 -9.01
C ASN A 93 -11.28 -22.20 -7.95
N GLU A 94 -11.53 -23.39 -7.38
CA GLU A 94 -10.69 -23.92 -6.29
C GLU A 94 -9.22 -24.16 -6.69
N ALA A 95 -8.99 -24.49 -7.97
CA ALA A 95 -7.65 -24.82 -8.46
C ALA A 95 -6.71 -23.61 -8.56
N ALA A 96 -7.25 -22.41 -8.85
CA ALA A 96 -6.43 -21.23 -9.12
C ALA A 96 -6.85 -19.99 -8.30
N GLY A 97 -8.03 -20.00 -7.69
CA GLY A 97 -8.59 -18.83 -7.02
C GLY A 97 -7.86 -18.44 -5.75
N PHE A 98 -7.13 -19.37 -5.13
CA PHE A 98 -6.36 -19.17 -3.90
C PHE A 98 -4.85 -19.15 -4.19
N LYS A 99 -4.15 -18.10 -3.75
CA LYS A 99 -2.70 -17.97 -3.93
C LYS A 99 -2.08 -17.20 -2.77
N LYS A 100 -1.17 -17.84 -2.04
CA LYS A 100 -0.42 -17.20 -0.94
C LYS A 100 0.59 -16.21 -1.49
N GLY A 101 0.70 -15.05 -0.84
CA GLY A 101 1.66 -14.01 -1.23
C GLY A 101 1.37 -13.33 -2.57
N ALA A 102 0.20 -13.58 -3.16
CA ALA A 102 -0.25 -12.86 -4.36
C ALA A 102 -0.47 -11.36 -4.11
N ILE A 103 -0.76 -11.03 -2.85
CA ILE A 103 -0.74 -9.67 -2.31
C ILE A 103 0.14 -9.72 -1.07
N LYS A 104 1.07 -8.78 -0.96
CA LYS A 104 1.94 -8.62 0.21
C LYS A 104 1.83 -7.21 0.76
N PHE A 105 1.86 -7.11 2.07
CA PHE A 105 1.93 -5.83 2.78
C PHE A 105 3.33 -5.69 3.35
N ILE A 106 4.04 -4.65 2.91
CA ILE A 106 5.46 -4.46 3.20
C ILE A 106 5.63 -3.18 4.01
N LYS A 107 6.41 -3.27 5.09
CA LYS A 107 6.79 -2.12 5.90
C LYS A 107 7.60 -1.13 5.07
N SER A 108 7.16 0.13 5.06
CA SER A 108 7.78 1.22 4.29
C SER A 108 8.50 2.26 5.16
N GLY A 109 8.39 2.15 6.48
CA GLY A 109 9.00 3.04 7.46
C GLY A 109 8.08 3.29 8.67
N ALA A 110 8.28 4.41 9.36
CA ALA A 110 7.49 4.76 10.55
C ALA A 110 5.98 4.92 10.28
N GLU A 111 5.59 5.25 9.04
CA GLU A 111 4.18 5.31 8.62
C GLU A 111 3.48 3.94 8.74
N SER A 112 4.23 2.84 8.57
CA SER A 112 3.73 1.46 8.68
C SER A 112 3.52 1.06 10.13
N ASP A 113 4.43 1.46 11.02
CA ASP A 113 4.24 1.25 12.46
C ASP A 113 3.02 2.01 12.96
N ARG A 114 2.83 3.26 12.50
CA ARG A 114 1.63 4.05 12.81
C ARG A 114 0.36 3.43 12.21
N PHE A 115 0.41 2.82 11.03
CA PHE A 115 -0.73 2.10 10.47
C PHE A 115 -1.18 0.96 11.38
N VAL A 116 -0.24 0.13 11.84
CA VAL A 116 -0.54 -1.02 12.69
C VAL A 116 -0.99 -0.57 14.08
N ALA A 117 -0.36 0.46 14.66
CA ALA A 117 -0.82 1.07 15.90
C ALA A 117 -2.25 1.65 15.78
N ALA A 118 -2.57 2.31 14.66
CA ALA A 118 -3.90 2.84 14.40
C ALA A 118 -4.95 1.73 14.24
N LEU A 119 -4.60 0.59 13.62
CA LEU A 119 -5.47 -0.60 13.61
C LEU A 119 -5.70 -1.14 15.02
N GLY A 120 -4.64 -1.27 15.82
CA GLY A 120 -4.73 -1.69 17.22
C GLY A 120 -5.66 -0.80 18.03
N GLU A 121 -5.54 0.51 17.88
CA GLU A 121 -6.43 1.46 18.56
C GLU A 121 -7.89 1.34 18.09
N LEU A 122 -8.13 1.42 16.78
CA LEU A 122 -9.47 1.37 16.19
C LEU A 122 -10.21 0.07 16.54
N TRP A 123 -9.49 -1.03 16.62
CA TRP A 123 -10.06 -2.35 16.88
C TRP A 123 -9.87 -2.83 18.31
N GLN A 124 -9.36 -1.99 19.19
CA GLN A 124 -9.13 -2.27 20.61
C GLN A 124 -8.29 -3.53 20.84
N VAL A 125 -7.24 -3.68 20.03
CA VAL A 125 -6.25 -4.75 20.14
C VAL A 125 -4.99 -4.19 20.78
N ASN A 126 -4.60 -4.77 21.92
CA ASN A 126 -3.41 -4.37 22.68
C ASN A 126 -2.15 -5.07 22.17
N ASP A 127 -0.99 -4.66 22.69
CA ASP A 127 0.32 -5.25 22.40
C ASP A 127 0.75 -5.07 20.93
N VAL A 128 0.45 -3.90 20.37
CA VAL A 128 0.69 -3.54 18.98
C VAL A 128 1.63 -2.35 18.91
N ALA A 129 2.91 -2.58 18.62
CA ALA A 129 3.93 -1.53 18.62
C ALA A 129 4.53 -1.22 17.24
N ALA A 130 4.80 -2.26 16.45
CA ALA A 130 5.48 -2.14 15.16
C ALA A 130 4.91 -3.12 14.14
N MET A 131 4.94 -2.73 12.86
CA MET A 131 4.60 -3.63 11.76
C MET A 131 5.75 -4.60 11.49
N LYS A 132 5.44 -5.86 11.20
CA LYS A 132 6.39 -6.84 10.64
C LYS A 132 6.95 -6.34 9.31
N SER A 133 8.13 -6.85 8.92
CA SER A 133 8.76 -6.46 7.65
C SER A 133 7.88 -6.74 6.42
N ALA A 134 7.21 -7.89 6.41
CA ALA A 134 6.26 -8.28 5.37
C ALA A 134 5.16 -9.21 5.91
N ILE A 135 3.97 -9.11 5.33
CA ILE A 135 2.83 -9.99 5.59
C ILE A 135 2.35 -10.56 4.27
N GLU A 136 2.23 -11.89 4.22
CA GLU A 136 1.84 -12.64 3.03
C GLU A 136 0.61 -13.52 3.34
N PRO A 137 -0.61 -12.93 3.34
CA PRO A 137 -1.82 -13.72 3.54
C PRO A 137 -2.04 -14.72 2.41
N LEU A 138 -2.89 -15.71 2.66
CA LEU A 138 -3.56 -16.41 1.58
C LEU A 138 -4.58 -15.48 0.94
N VAL A 139 -4.52 -15.35 -0.38
CA VAL A 139 -5.41 -14.47 -1.14
C VAL A 139 -6.38 -15.30 -1.95
N PHE A 140 -7.68 -15.01 -1.82
CA PHE A 140 -8.70 -15.47 -2.74
C PHE A 140 -9.16 -14.35 -3.67
N SER A 141 -9.05 -14.54 -4.98
CA SER A 141 -9.56 -13.59 -5.98
C SER A 141 -11.08 -13.70 -6.11
N SER A 142 -11.83 -12.71 -5.64
CA SER A 142 -13.30 -12.68 -5.79
C SER A 142 -13.75 -12.16 -7.16
N ASN A 143 -12.87 -12.20 -8.16
CA ASN A 143 -13.07 -11.61 -9.47
C ASN A 143 -13.38 -12.69 -10.52
N LYS A 144 -14.24 -12.35 -11.48
CA LYS A 144 -14.54 -13.18 -12.67
C LYS A 144 -13.51 -13.05 -13.79
N LYS A 145 -12.51 -12.17 -13.62
CA LYS A 145 -11.44 -11.91 -14.57
C LYS A 145 -10.12 -11.94 -13.81
N ALA A 146 -9.07 -12.34 -14.52
CA ALA A 146 -7.71 -12.20 -14.01
C ALA A 146 -7.38 -10.71 -13.78
N PHE A 147 -6.48 -10.46 -12.84
CA PHE A 147 -5.93 -9.13 -12.64
C PHE A 147 -5.24 -8.66 -13.92
N ASN A 148 -5.36 -7.36 -14.20
CA ASN A 148 -4.76 -6.74 -15.38
C ASN A 148 -4.35 -5.33 -15.01
N GLU A 149 -3.05 -5.07 -15.03
CA GLU A 149 -2.47 -3.80 -14.60
C GLU A 149 -2.56 -2.68 -15.63
N ASP A 150 -2.76 -3.05 -16.90
CA ASP A 150 -2.82 -2.11 -18.02
C ASP A 150 -4.15 -1.35 -18.04
N LYS A 151 -5.13 -1.80 -17.25
CA LYS A 151 -6.48 -1.24 -17.21
C LYS A 151 -6.84 -0.80 -15.79
N PRO A 152 -7.19 0.49 -15.60
CA PRO A 152 -7.82 0.93 -14.35
C PRO A 152 -9.02 0.04 -14.03
N SER A 153 -9.02 -0.51 -12.82
CA SER A 153 -9.96 -1.53 -12.39
C SER A 153 -10.12 -1.56 -10.88
N THR A 154 -11.26 -2.08 -10.44
CA THR A 154 -11.55 -2.44 -9.06
C THR A 154 -11.48 -3.95 -8.93
N ASN A 155 -10.55 -4.46 -8.12
CA ASN A 155 -10.38 -5.89 -7.88
C ASN A 155 -10.67 -6.17 -6.41
N ASN A 156 -11.46 -7.21 -6.15
CA ASN A 156 -11.87 -7.60 -4.81
C ASN A 156 -11.24 -8.94 -4.44
N PHE A 157 -10.77 -9.03 -3.21
CA PHE A 157 -10.08 -10.19 -2.68
C PHE A 157 -10.62 -10.52 -1.29
N LYS A 158 -10.52 -11.78 -0.91
CA LYS A 158 -10.56 -12.16 0.51
C LYS A 158 -9.15 -12.51 0.94
N LEU A 159 -8.75 -12.02 2.10
CA LEU A 159 -7.46 -12.29 2.70
C LEU A 159 -7.65 -13.16 3.92
N PHE A 160 -6.83 -14.19 4.04
CA PHE A 160 -6.79 -15.08 5.20
C PHE A 160 -5.42 -14.95 5.86
N PHE A 161 -5.44 -14.63 7.15
CA PHE A 161 -4.26 -14.42 7.98
C PHE A 161 -4.14 -15.53 9.00
N ASP A 162 -2.92 -16.04 9.17
CA ASP A 162 -2.61 -17.12 10.11
C ASP A 162 -3.49 -18.37 9.88
N GLU A 163 -3.26 -19.03 8.74
CA GLU A 163 -4.05 -20.18 8.28
C GLU A 163 -4.02 -21.37 9.25
N GLU A 164 -3.03 -21.42 10.15
CA GLU A 164 -2.86 -22.46 11.17
C GLU A 164 -3.56 -22.12 12.49
N ALA A 165 -4.07 -20.89 12.66
CA ALA A 165 -4.82 -20.52 13.85
C ALA A 165 -6.19 -21.25 13.87
N PRO A 166 -6.74 -21.56 15.06
CA PRO A 166 -8.07 -22.14 15.19
C PRO A 166 -9.17 -21.28 14.54
N ILE A 167 -8.95 -19.96 14.49
CA ILE A 167 -9.81 -19.00 13.80
C ILE A 167 -8.90 -18.09 12.96
N PRO A 168 -8.65 -18.43 11.69
CA PRO A 168 -7.88 -17.58 10.79
C PRO A 168 -8.55 -16.21 10.64
N GLY A 169 -7.75 -15.16 10.61
CA GLY A 169 -8.25 -13.80 10.41
C GLY A 169 -8.76 -13.66 8.98
N GLU A 170 -9.98 -13.17 8.78
CA GLU A 170 -10.54 -12.95 7.45
C GLU A 170 -10.96 -11.49 7.22
N LEU A 171 -10.57 -10.97 6.06
CA LEU A 171 -10.80 -9.59 5.64
C LEU A 171 -11.16 -9.54 4.14
N PHE A 172 -12.08 -8.66 3.78
CA PHE A 172 -12.27 -8.23 2.39
C PHE A 172 -11.27 -7.14 2.04
N PHE A 173 -10.58 -7.29 0.91
CA PHE A 173 -9.62 -6.31 0.42
C PHE A 173 -10.01 -5.85 -0.99
N THR A 174 -10.09 -4.54 -1.16
CA THR A 174 -10.39 -3.92 -2.45
C THR A 174 -9.17 -3.13 -2.91
N LEU A 175 -8.70 -3.42 -4.11
CA LEU A 175 -7.71 -2.61 -4.84
C LEU A 175 -8.43 -1.89 -5.97
N ASP A 176 -8.64 -0.57 -5.81
CA ASP A 176 -9.29 0.27 -6.81
C ASP A 176 -8.27 1.23 -7.44
N THR A 177 -7.71 0.80 -8.57
CA THR A 177 -6.72 1.59 -9.32
C THR A 177 -7.36 2.74 -10.11
N TYR A 178 -8.69 2.70 -10.32
CA TYR A 178 -9.45 3.79 -10.95
C TYR A 178 -9.71 4.94 -9.97
N LYS A 179 -10.10 4.62 -8.73
CA LYS A 179 -10.33 5.60 -7.66
C LYS A 179 -9.08 5.94 -6.85
N HIS A 180 -7.96 5.28 -7.14
CA HIS A 180 -6.71 5.40 -6.38
C HIS A 180 -6.90 5.12 -4.89
N LEU A 181 -7.56 4.01 -4.56
CA LEU A 181 -7.94 3.67 -3.20
C LEU A 181 -7.69 2.19 -2.94
N VAL A 182 -7.30 1.86 -1.71
CA VAL A 182 -7.47 0.53 -1.15
C VAL A 182 -8.40 0.58 0.04
N GLN A 183 -9.16 -0.50 0.20
CA GLN A 183 -10.05 -0.69 1.34
C GLN A 183 -9.76 -2.05 1.97
N PHE A 184 -9.58 -2.05 3.29
CA PHE A 184 -9.62 -3.24 4.12
C PHE A 184 -10.96 -3.19 4.85
N GLN A 185 -11.89 -4.06 4.46
CA GLN A 185 -13.20 -4.16 5.09
C GLN A 185 -13.23 -5.41 5.96
N GLU A 186 -13.56 -5.23 7.23
CA GLU A 186 -13.70 -6.37 8.14
C GLU A 186 -14.87 -7.26 7.70
N LYS A 187 -14.69 -8.57 7.82
CA LYS A 187 -15.79 -9.52 7.66
C LYS A 187 -16.62 -9.61 8.94
N ASN A 188 -15.95 -9.63 10.08
CA ASN A 188 -16.54 -9.77 11.40
C ASN A 188 -15.55 -9.27 12.47
N ALA A 189 -16.06 -8.63 13.52
CA ALA A 189 -15.24 -8.12 14.62
C ALA A 189 -14.41 -9.21 15.33
N GLN A 190 -14.85 -10.48 15.32
CA GLN A 190 -14.11 -11.60 15.92
C GLN A 190 -12.71 -11.81 15.33
N TYR A 191 -12.48 -11.37 14.08
CA TYR A 191 -11.21 -11.55 13.38
C TYR A 191 -10.20 -10.41 13.66
N ARG A 192 -10.65 -9.30 14.26
CA ARG A 192 -9.83 -8.10 14.45
C ARG A 192 -8.50 -8.40 15.12
N SER A 193 -8.51 -9.11 16.24
CA SER A 193 -7.27 -9.44 16.97
C SER A 193 -6.30 -10.23 16.11
N GLN A 194 -6.78 -11.26 15.41
CA GLN A 194 -5.95 -12.07 14.53
C GLN A 194 -5.36 -11.27 13.37
N ILE A 195 -6.14 -10.36 12.79
CA ILE A 195 -5.68 -9.49 11.70
C ILE A 195 -4.60 -8.54 12.21
N VAL A 196 -4.80 -7.87 13.35
CA VAL A 196 -3.79 -6.92 13.86
C VAL A 196 -2.49 -7.63 14.21
N HIS A 197 -2.53 -8.77 14.91
CA HIS A 197 -1.32 -9.54 15.24
C HIS A 197 -0.65 -10.19 14.03
N ALA A 198 -1.38 -10.40 12.92
CA ALA A 198 -0.75 -10.80 11.68
C ALA A 198 0.19 -9.70 11.14
N PHE A 199 -0.20 -8.43 11.31
CA PHE A 199 0.60 -7.26 10.93
C PHE A 199 1.65 -6.86 11.97
N ALA A 200 1.38 -7.08 13.27
CA ALA A 200 2.20 -6.58 14.37
C ALA A 200 3.33 -7.55 14.77
N GLU A 201 4.52 -7.03 15.09
CA GLU A 201 5.65 -7.80 15.65
C GLU A 201 5.31 -8.54 16.96
#